data_AF-A0A7Y4A961-F1
#
_entry.id   AF-A0A7Y4A961-F1
#
_cell.length_a   1.000
_cell.length_b   1.000
_cell.length_c   1.000
_cell.angle_alpha   90.00
_cell.angle_beta   90.00
_cell.angle_gamma   90.00
#
_symmetry.space_group_name_H-M   'P 1'
#
loop_
_entity.id
_entity.type
_entity.pdbx_description
1 polymer ?
#
loop_
_entity_poly.entity_id
_entity_poly.type
_entity_poly.pdbx_seq_one_letter_code
_entity_poly.pdbx_strand_id
1 'polypeptide(L)' 'MEVQRHTYYRLIHHGIKSLLVDRIGHFTELEYHEYLNGMTGKSSCFAMSDDELRFAVDNLRSEGYLEDWKKLIQ' A
#
# COMPACT_ATOMS: atom_id res chain seq x y z
N MET A 1 18.12 7.53 -8.29
CA MET A 1 17.39 6.31 -8.72
C MET A 1 15.95 6.70 -8.93
N GLU A 2 15.44 6.58 -10.15
CA GLU A 2 14.03 6.81 -10.46
C GLU A 2 13.19 5.73 -9.76
N VAL A 3 12.24 6.15 -8.93
CA VAL A 3 11.32 5.20 -8.30
C VAL A 3 10.46 4.58 -9.38
N GLN A 4 10.44 3.25 -9.48
CA GLN A 4 9.44 2.56 -10.30
C GLN A 4 8.08 2.68 -9.61
N ARG A 5 7.43 3.83 -9.76
CA ARG A 5 6.20 4.20 -9.03
C ARG A 5 5.10 3.16 -9.18
N HIS A 6 4.96 2.56 -10.36
CA HIS A 6 4.02 1.46 -10.58
C HIS A 6 4.26 0.24 -9.69
N THR A 7 5.52 -0.08 -9.38
CA THR A 7 5.86 -1.15 -8.44
C THR A 7 5.41 -0.80 -7.04
N TYR A 8 5.63 0.44 -6.59
CA TYR A 8 5.16 0.93 -5.30
C TYR A 8 3.64 0.96 -5.22
N TYR A 9 2.95 1.36 -6.29
CA TYR A 9 1.49 1.33 -6.35
C TYR A 9 0.97 -0.10 -6.13
N ARG A 10 1.53 -1.08 -6.86
CA ARG A 10 1.14 -2.48 -6.73
C ARG A 10 1.37 -3.00 -5.31
N LEU A 11 2.50 -2.65 -4.70
CA LEU A 11 2.81 -3.03 -3.31
C LEU A 11 1.81 -2.41 -2.33
N ILE A 12 1.55 -1.12 -2.43
CA ILE A 12 0.61 -0.42 -1.53
C ILE A 12 -0.80 -0.99 -1.68
N HIS A 13 -1.29 -1.19 -2.92
CA HIS A 13 -2.59 -1.80 -3.16
C HIS A 13 -2.69 -3.21 -2.57
N HIS A 14 -1.66 -4.04 -2.75
CA HIS A 14 -1.61 -5.38 -2.18
C HIS A 14 -1.60 -5.33 -0.64
N GLY A 15 -0.70 -4.56 -0.05
CA GLY A 15 -0.54 -4.48 1.40
C GLY A 15 -1.78 -3.93 2.10
N ILE A 16 -2.38 -2.85 1.59
CA ILE A 16 -3.62 -2.31 2.17
C ILE A 16 -4.76 -3.31 2.01
N LYS A 17 -4.88 -4.00 0.86
CA LYS A 17 -5.90 -5.04 0.69
C LYS A 17 -5.72 -6.17 1.70
N SER A 18 -4.50 -6.68 1.87
CA SER A 18 -4.19 -7.72 2.85
C SER A 18 -4.50 -7.26 4.28
N LEU A 19 -4.14 -6.01 4.62
CA LEU A 19 -4.43 -5.40 5.92
C LEU A 19 -5.92 -5.28 6.20
N LEU A 20 -6.70 -4.80 5.22
CA LEU A 20 -8.16 -4.63 5.39
C LEU A 20 -8.86 -5.98 5.53
N VAL A 21 -8.47 -6.96 4.73
CA VAL A 21 -9.02 -8.33 4.86
C VAL A 21 -8.64 -8.95 6.21
N ASP A 22 -7.42 -8.75 6.69
CA ASP A 22 -6.97 -9.27 7.99
C ASP A 22 -7.68 -8.60 9.18
N ARG A 23 -7.85 -7.27 9.15
CA ARG A 23 -8.40 -6.50 10.29
C ARG A 23 -9.92 -6.38 10.27
N ILE A 24 -10.53 -6.26 9.10
CA ILE A 24 -11.97 -5.97 8.91
C ILE A 24 -12.70 -7.19 8.31
N GLY A 25 -11.98 -8.18 7.79
CA GLY A 25 -12.55 -9.37 7.17
C GLY A 25 -13.01 -9.18 5.73
N HIS A 26 -12.89 -7.97 5.17
CA HIS A 26 -13.25 -7.68 3.79
C HIS A 26 -12.46 -6.50 3.23
N PHE A 27 -12.61 -6.25 1.93
CA PHE A 27 -11.97 -5.15 1.22
C PHE A 27 -13.03 -4.40 0.40
N THR A 28 -13.14 -3.09 0.63
CA THR A 28 -13.85 -2.17 -0.26
C THR A 28 -12.92 -1.06 -0.76
N GLU A 29 -13.28 -0.47 -1.90
CA GLU A 29 -12.56 0.68 -2.46
C GLU A 29 -12.62 1.91 -1.54
N LEU A 30 -13.76 2.12 -0.86
CA LEU A 30 -13.91 3.21 0.10
C LEU A 30 -12.92 3.08 1.27
N GLU A 31 -12.88 1.91 1.92
CA GLU A 31 -11.97 1.65 3.04
C GLU A 31 -10.49 1.75 2.62
N TYR A 32 -10.18 1.34 1.39
CA TYR A 32 -8.84 1.52 0.82
C TYR A 32 -8.46 3.01 0.79
N HIS A 33 -9.33 3.86 0.25
CA HIS A 33 -9.06 5.29 0.13
C HIS A 33 -9.02 5.99 1.49
N GLU A 34 -9.89 5.60 2.42
CA GLU A 34 -9.90 6.12 3.79
C GLU A 34 -8.62 5.74 4.55
N TYR A 35 -8.19 4.49 4.46
CA TYR A 35 -6.95 4.03 5.09
C TYR A 35 -5.71 4.69 4.50
N LEU A 36 -5.63 4.77 3.16
CA LEU A 36 -4.53 5.47 2.49
C LEU A 36 -4.49 6.94 2.89
N ASN A 37 -5.65 7.60 2.98
CA ASN A 37 -5.75 8.99 3.42
C ASN A 37 -5.35 9.16 4.89
N GLY A 38 -5.73 8.23 5.76
CA GLY A 38 -5.31 8.25 7.17
C GLY A 38 -3.81 8.09 7.37
N MET A 39 -3.17 7.27 6.54
CA MET A 39 -1.72 7.01 6.62
C MET A 39 -0.87 8.10 5.96
N THR A 40 -1.33 8.64 4.82
CA THR A 40 -0.50 9.47 3.92
C THR A 40 -1.06 10.88 3.70
N GLY A 41 -2.28 11.16 4.15
CA GLY A 41 -3.00 12.40 3.83
C GLY A 41 -3.48 12.47 2.37
N LYS A 42 -3.38 11.37 1.61
CA LYS A 42 -3.77 11.28 0.20
C LYS A 42 -4.76 10.15 0.00
N SER A 43 -5.79 10.40 -0.81
CA SER A 43 -6.72 9.34 -1.22
C SER A 43 -6.18 8.48 -2.36
N SER A 44 -5.05 8.79 -3.00
CA SER A 44 -4.53 7.99 -4.12
C SER A 44 -3.00 7.98 -4.18
N CYS A 45 -2.43 6.81 -4.53
CA CYS A 45 -1.00 6.63 -4.78
C CYS A 45 -0.48 7.55 -5.90
N PHE A 46 -1.35 7.94 -6.83
CA PHE A 46 -0.98 8.87 -7.90
C PHE A 46 -0.63 10.26 -7.36
N ALA A 47 -1.27 10.68 -6.26
CA ALA A 47 -1.08 12.00 -5.65
C ALA A 47 0.06 12.05 -4.60
N MET A 48 0.77 10.92 -4.43
CA MET A 48 1.87 10.77 -3.47
C MET A 48 3.23 11.08 -4.11
N SER A 49 4.10 11.74 -3.38
CA SER A 49 5.53 11.87 -3.66
C SER A 49 6.26 10.54 -3.50
N ASP A 50 7.48 10.46 -4.02
CA ASP A 50 8.32 9.26 -3.91
C ASP A 50 8.61 8.88 -2.45
N ASP A 51 8.75 9.87 -1.56
CA ASP A 51 9.00 9.63 -0.14
C ASP A 51 7.74 9.12 0.58
N GLU A 52 6.56 9.66 0.25
CA GLU A 52 5.28 9.14 0.75
C GLU A 52 5.05 7.70 0.28
N LEU A 53 5.41 7.36 -0.97
CA LEU A 53 5.31 5.99 -1.48
C LEU A 53 6.23 5.03 -0.73
N ARG A 54 7.48 5.44 -0.45
CA ARG A 54 8.42 4.64 0.34
C ARG A 54 7.94 4.44 1.77
N PHE A 55 7.48 5.51 2.41
CA PHE A 55 6.93 5.46 3.76
C PHE A 55 5.74 4.49 3.86
N ALA A 56 4.80 4.54 2.93
CA ALA A 56 3.66 3.63 2.92
C ALA A 56 4.08 2.15 2.75
N VAL A 57 5.02 1.88 1.83
CA VAL A 57 5.56 0.52 1.64
C VAL A 57 6.31 0.03 2.87
N ASP A 58 7.14 0.88 3.49
CA ASP A 58 7.91 0.51 4.67
C ASP A 58 7.01 0.22 5.88
N ASN A 59 5.94 1.01 6.08
CA ASN A 59 4.94 0.73 7.11
C ASN A 59 4.27 -0.63 6.87
N LEU A 60 3.71 -0.85 5.67
CA LEU A 60 3.05 -2.11 5.32
C LEU A 60 3.98 -3.32 5.42
N ARG A 61 5.27 -3.14 5.09
CA ARG A 61 6.30 -4.18 5.29
C ARG A 61 6.55 -4.43 6.78
N SER A 62 6.72 -3.39 7.59
CA SER A 62 6.99 -3.53 9.03
C SER A 62 5.83 -4.20 9.77
N GLU A 63 4.61 -4.02 9.28
CA GLU A 63 3.40 -4.67 9.78
C GLU A 63 3.20 -6.10 9.22
N GLY A 64 4.05 -6.55 8.29
CA GLY A 64 4.04 -7.91 7.74
C GLY A 64 3.10 -8.11 6.54
N TYR A 65 2.41 -7.08 6.07
CA TYR A 65 1.42 -7.18 4.99
C TYR A 65 2.02 -7.23 3.57
N LEU A 66 3.35 -7.16 3.47
CA LEU A 66 4.04 -7.30 2.19
C LEU A 66 4.88 -8.57 2.07
N GLU A 67 5.02 -9.44 3.07
CA GLU A 67 5.97 -10.57 3.04
C GLU A 67 5.80 -11.52 1.82
N ASP A 68 4.57 -11.70 1.34
CA ASP A 68 4.27 -12.56 0.18
C ASP A 68 4.56 -11.92 -1.20
N TRP A 69 4.94 -10.64 -1.26
CA TRP A 69 5.13 -9.93 -2.53
C TRP A 69 6.20 -10.52 -3.43
N LYS A 70 7.20 -11.22 -2.87
CA LYS A 70 8.27 -11.88 -3.63
C LYS A 70 7.72 -12.93 -4.60
N LYS A 71 6.54 -13.50 -4.33
CA LYS A 71 5.86 -14.46 -5.22
C LYS A 71 5.17 -13.78 -6.41
N LEU A 72 4.96 -12.46 -6.38
CA LEU A 72 4.24 -11.69 -7.41
C LEU A 72 5.15 -11.07 -8.49
N ILE A 73 6.48 -11.21 -8.35
CA ILE A 73 7.49 -10.68 -9.30
C ILE A 73 8.34 -11.83 -9.89
N GLN A 74 7.87 -13.07 -9.80
CA GLN A 74 8.47 -14.21 -10.50
C GLN A 74 7.74 -14.50 -11.81
#